data_AF-A0A1H7ISW5-F1
#
_entry.id   AF-A0A1H7ISW5-F1
#
_cell.length_a   1.000
_cell.length_b   1.000
_cell.length_c   1.000
_cell.angle_alpha   90.00
_cell.angle_beta   90.00
_cell.angle_gamma   90.00
#
_symmetry.space_group_name_H-M   'P 1'
#
loop_
_entity.id
_entity.type
_entity.pdbx_description
1 polymer ?
#
loop_
_entity_poly.entity_id
_entity_poly.type
_entity_poly.pdbx_seq_one_letter_code
_entity_poly.pdbx_strand_id
1 'polypeptide(L)'
;MKGISFAAILGAFAAFTANAGILNNGNWSPSGCGARPEAPVIDSTSVDAFNRSINMINTWQKQIQTYHDCMVREANADAAAINQAAAAEQAKINAASEKLNSDANIARNKLDSSPARGPVNGPPLGSGMERQGY
;
A
#
# COMPACT_ATOMS: atom_id res chain seq x y z
N MET A 1 -38.21 -0.69 39.95
CA MET A 1 -36.84 -1.25 39.94
C MET A 1 -36.84 -2.49 39.09
N LYS A 2 -36.37 -2.39 37.84
CA LYS A 2 -36.22 -3.51 36.90
C LYS A 2 -34.80 -3.40 36.36
N GLY A 3 -33.95 -4.31 36.83
CA GLY A 3 -32.51 -4.31 36.53
C GLY A 3 -32.26 -4.64 35.07
N ILE A 4 -31.47 -3.79 34.41
CA ILE A 4 -30.93 -4.06 33.08
C ILE A 4 -29.56 -4.71 33.32
N SER A 5 -29.48 -6.01 33.13
CA SER A 5 -28.21 -6.74 33.14
C SER A 5 -27.44 -6.44 31.86
N PHE A 6 -26.34 -5.70 31.97
CA PHE A 6 -25.36 -5.55 30.90
C PHE A 6 -24.50 -6.82 30.84
N ALA A 7 -24.84 -7.75 29.94
CA ALA A 7 -23.93 -8.83 29.58
C ALA A 7 -22.82 -8.25 28.69
N ALA A 8 -21.66 -7.99 29.29
CA ALA A 8 -20.44 -7.61 28.58
C ALA A 8 -19.95 -8.82 27.77
N ILE A 9 -20.27 -8.85 26.47
CA ILE A 9 -19.61 -9.75 25.52
C ILE A 9 -18.25 -9.14 25.23
N LEU A 10 -17.21 -9.67 25.88
CA LEU A 10 -15.81 -9.44 25.50
C LEU A 10 -15.64 -9.94 24.06
N GLY A 11 -15.61 -8.99 23.11
CA GLY A 11 -15.13 -9.26 21.77
C GLY A 11 -13.65 -9.62 21.85
N ALA A 12 -13.33 -10.89 21.60
CA ALA A 12 -11.96 -11.31 21.34
C ALA A 12 -11.54 -10.69 20.00
N PHE A 13 -10.98 -9.48 20.06
CA PHE A 13 -10.18 -8.94 18.96
C PHE A 13 -8.92 -9.78 18.88
N ALA A 14 -8.94 -10.82 18.05
CA ALA A 14 -7.71 -11.40 17.54
C ALA A 14 -6.97 -10.28 16.81
N ALA A 15 -5.98 -9.69 17.47
CA ALA A 15 -5.01 -8.82 16.84
C ALA A 15 -4.20 -9.70 15.87
N PHE A 16 -4.74 -9.88 14.66
CA PHE A 16 -3.88 -10.19 13.52
C PHE A 16 -3.00 -8.96 13.37
N THR A 17 -1.78 -9.03 13.93
CA THR A 17 -0.71 -8.14 13.48
C THR A 17 -0.51 -8.48 12.02
N ALA A 18 -1.26 -7.82 11.15
CA ALA A 18 -1.02 -7.79 9.72
C ALA A 18 0.32 -7.08 9.58
N ASN A 19 1.40 -7.85 9.72
CA ASN A 19 2.69 -7.42 9.24
C ASN A 19 2.51 -7.39 7.72
N ALA A 20 2.34 -6.19 7.20
CA ALA A 20 2.41 -5.89 5.78
C ALA A 20 3.73 -6.48 5.23
N GLY A 21 3.73 -6.91 3.97
CA GLY A 21 4.91 -7.48 3.33
C GLY A 21 6.04 -6.44 3.19
N ILE A 22 7.17 -6.88 2.66
CA ILE A 22 8.33 -6.02 2.44
C ILE A 22 8.55 -5.90 0.94
N LEU A 23 8.49 -4.67 0.42
CA LEU A 23 8.95 -4.34 -0.93
C LEU A 23 10.35 -3.72 -0.84
N ASN A 24 11.35 -4.41 -1.38
CA ASN A 24 12.72 -3.92 -1.44
C ASN A 24 13.28 -4.08 -2.87
N ASN A 25 13.64 -2.95 -3.50
CA ASN A 25 14.23 -2.92 -4.84
C ASN A 25 13.45 -3.74 -5.88
N GLY A 26 12.12 -3.59 -5.91
CA GLY A 26 11.22 -4.32 -6.82
C GLY A 26 10.91 -5.76 -6.41
N ASN A 27 11.55 -6.29 -5.37
CA ASN A 27 11.26 -7.61 -4.84
C ASN A 27 10.32 -7.50 -3.64
N TRP A 28 9.14 -8.08 -3.78
CA TRP A 28 8.16 -8.16 -2.71
C TRP A 28 8.14 -9.56 -2.09
N SER A 29 8.06 -9.63 -0.76
CA SER A 29 7.82 -10.88 -0.03
C SER A 29 6.80 -10.67 1.08
N PRO A 30 5.88 -11.63 1.32
CA PRO A 30 5.02 -11.58 2.48
C PRO A 30 5.84 -11.69 3.76
N SER A 31 5.39 -11.06 4.84
CA SER A 31 6.08 -11.09 6.13
C SER A 31 5.31 -11.89 7.18
N GLY A 32 3.98 -12.02 7.04
CA GLY A 32 3.11 -12.72 7.99
C GLY A 32 2.63 -14.10 7.54
N CYS A 33 2.88 -14.51 6.30
CA CYS A 33 2.32 -15.76 5.75
C CYS A 33 3.08 -17.05 6.09
N GLY A 34 4.20 -16.94 6.80
CA GLY A 34 5.08 -18.07 7.09
C GLY A 34 5.84 -18.56 5.85
N ALA A 35 6.37 -19.78 5.91
CA ALA A 35 7.10 -20.37 4.80
C ALA A 35 6.14 -20.92 3.73
N ARG A 36 6.51 -20.75 2.46
CA ARG A 36 5.80 -21.39 1.34
C ARG A 36 5.92 -22.92 1.47
N PRO A 37 4.81 -23.67 1.48
CA PRO A 37 4.84 -25.13 1.47
C PRO A 37 5.54 -25.67 0.21
N GLU A 38 6.48 -26.58 0.39
CA GLU A 38 7.18 -27.24 -0.71
C GLU A 38 6.30 -28.30 -1.37
N ALA A 39 6.32 -28.36 -2.70
CA ALA A 39 5.54 -29.34 -3.44
C ALA A 39 6.09 -30.76 -3.18
N PRO A 40 5.23 -31.74 -2.85
CA PRO A 40 5.69 -33.10 -2.61
C PRO A 40 6.18 -33.77 -3.91
N VAL A 41 7.18 -34.65 -3.79
CA VAL A 41 7.59 -35.54 -4.89
C VAL A 41 6.64 -36.72 -4.97
N ILE A 42 6.18 -37.05 -6.18
CA ILE A 42 5.27 -38.17 -6.42
C ILE A 42 6.09 -39.46 -6.55
N ASP A 43 5.80 -40.44 -5.71
CA ASP A 43 6.38 -41.78 -5.77
C ASP A 43 5.45 -42.72 -6.54
N SER A 44 5.88 -43.16 -7.72
CA SER A 44 5.16 -44.07 -8.61
C SER A 44 5.72 -45.49 -8.62
N THR A 45 6.59 -45.85 -7.69
CA THR A 45 7.27 -47.16 -7.66
C THR A 45 6.32 -48.32 -7.32
N SER A 46 5.22 -48.05 -6.63
CA SER A 46 4.15 -49.01 -6.32
C SER A 46 2.82 -48.31 -6.07
N VAL A 47 1.73 -49.07 -6.09
CA VAL A 47 0.37 -48.55 -5.78
C VAL A 47 0.32 -47.94 -4.38
N ASP A 48 0.94 -48.58 -3.39
CA ASP A 48 0.96 -48.07 -2.02
C ASP A 48 1.76 -46.76 -1.90
N ALA A 49 2.88 -46.67 -2.62
CA ALA A 49 3.69 -45.45 -2.66
C ALA A 49 2.97 -44.28 -3.32
N PHE A 50 2.24 -44.57 -4.40
CA PHE A 50 1.41 -43.58 -5.06
C PHE A 50 0.26 -43.11 -4.17
N ASN A 51 -0.43 -44.03 -3.49
CA ASN A 51 -1.50 -43.68 -2.55
C ASN A 51 -1.01 -42.79 -1.39
N ARG A 52 0.22 -43.00 -0.89
CA ARG A 52 0.85 -42.08 0.07
C ARG A 52 1.10 -40.69 -0.54
N SER A 53 1.57 -40.65 -1.79
CA SER A 53 1.78 -39.39 -2.52
C SER A 53 0.49 -38.58 -2.69
N ILE A 54 -0.64 -39.23 -2.95
CA ILE A 54 -1.96 -38.58 -3.02
C ILE A 54 -2.30 -37.87 -1.70
N ASN A 55 -2.05 -38.50 -0.56
CA ASN A 55 -2.29 -37.88 0.74
C ASN A 55 -1.38 -36.66 0.99
N MET A 56 -0.12 -36.75 0.57
CA MET A 56 0.82 -35.62 0.64
C MET A 56 0.35 -34.46 -0.24
N ILE A 57 -0.11 -34.73 -1.47
CA ILE A 57 -0.67 -33.71 -2.38
C ILE A 57 -1.88 -33.02 -1.75
N ASN A 58 -2.84 -33.79 -1.22
CA ASN A 58 -4.04 -33.23 -0.60
C ASN A 58 -3.71 -32.33 0.61
N THR A 59 -2.65 -32.67 1.35
CA THR A 59 -2.18 -31.86 2.48
C THR A 59 -1.51 -30.59 1.98
N TRP A 60 -0.59 -30.71 1.02
CA TRP A 60 0.09 -29.58 0.40
C TRP A 60 -0.90 -28.60 -0.24
N GLN A 61 -1.92 -29.07 -0.96
CA GLN A 61 -2.95 -28.24 -1.59
C GLN A 61 -3.67 -27.33 -0.58
N LYS A 62 -4.00 -27.84 0.61
CA LYS A 62 -4.63 -27.04 1.67
C LYS A 62 -3.67 -26.00 2.24
N GLN A 63 -2.41 -26.39 2.46
CA GLN A 63 -1.39 -25.50 3.00
C GLN A 63 -1.02 -24.39 2.01
N ILE A 64 -0.83 -24.72 0.73
CA ILE A 64 -0.46 -23.75 -0.29
C ILE A 64 -1.61 -22.77 -0.58
N GLN A 65 -2.87 -23.22 -0.51
CA GLN A 65 -4.02 -22.32 -0.62
C GLN A 65 -4.05 -21.32 0.55
N THR A 66 -3.82 -21.79 1.78
CA THR A 66 -3.76 -20.93 2.97
C THR A 66 -2.65 -19.89 2.85
N TYR A 67 -1.46 -20.32 2.41
CA TYR A 67 -0.33 -19.42 2.14
C TYR A 67 -0.67 -18.40 1.04
N HIS A 68 -1.26 -18.86 -0.07
CA HIS A 68 -1.62 -18.02 -1.21
C HIS A 68 -2.65 -16.95 -0.82
N ASP A 69 -3.70 -17.31 -0.09
CA ASP A 69 -4.73 -16.36 0.36
C ASP A 69 -4.15 -15.30 1.29
N CYS A 70 -3.23 -15.70 2.17
CA CYS A 70 -2.48 -14.77 2.99
C CYS A 70 -1.62 -13.82 2.14
N MET A 71 -0.86 -14.37 1.19
CA MET A 71 0.03 -13.61 0.32
C MET A 71 -0.74 -12.56 -0.48
N VAL A 72 -1.88 -12.93 -1.06
CA VAL A 72 -2.76 -12.01 -1.82
C VAL A 72 -3.27 -10.87 -0.93
N ARG A 73 -3.68 -11.19 0.30
CA ARG A 73 -4.16 -10.18 1.26
C ARG A 73 -3.06 -9.17 1.62
N GLU A 74 -1.85 -9.64 1.94
CA GLU A 74 -0.73 -8.75 2.27
C GLU A 74 -0.33 -7.89 1.07
N ALA A 75 -0.19 -8.49 -0.12
CA ALA A 75 0.17 -7.77 -1.34
C ALA A 75 -0.82 -6.63 -1.66
N ASN A 76 -2.12 -6.88 -1.51
CA ASN A 76 -3.15 -5.86 -1.75
C ASN A 76 -3.10 -4.74 -0.70
N ALA A 77 -2.85 -5.07 0.56
CA ALA A 77 -2.71 -4.08 1.62
C ALA A 77 -1.49 -3.17 1.37
N ASP A 78 -0.36 -3.76 0.96
CA ASP A 78 0.87 -3.03 0.67
C ASP A 78 0.71 -2.12 -0.55
N ALA A 79 0.10 -2.64 -1.63
CA ALA A 79 -0.17 -1.85 -2.82
C ALA A 79 -1.05 -0.63 -2.50
N ALA A 80 -2.08 -0.81 -1.66
CA ALA A 80 -2.92 0.29 -1.22
C ALA A 80 -2.14 1.31 -0.38
N ALA A 81 -1.33 0.85 0.57
CA ALA A 81 -0.52 1.72 1.43
C ALA A 81 0.51 2.52 0.63
N ILE A 82 1.22 1.89 -0.30
CA ILE A 82 2.19 2.55 -1.19
C ILE A 82 1.49 3.62 -2.03
N ASN A 83 0.36 3.28 -2.67
CA ASN A 83 -0.38 4.22 -3.49
C ASN A 83 -0.88 5.43 -2.69
N GLN A 84 -1.40 5.21 -1.48
CA GLN A 84 -1.83 6.30 -0.59
C GLN A 84 -0.66 7.18 -0.16
N ALA A 85 0.47 6.59 0.23
CA ALA A 85 1.66 7.34 0.63
C ALA A 85 2.22 8.18 -0.53
N ALA A 86 2.33 7.59 -1.72
CA ALA A 86 2.78 8.29 -2.92
C ALA A 86 1.84 9.44 -3.30
N ALA A 87 0.53 9.19 -3.32
CA ALA A 87 -0.47 10.22 -3.61
C ALA A 87 -0.45 11.37 -2.58
N ALA A 88 -0.28 11.04 -1.29
CA ALA A 88 -0.16 12.04 -0.24
C ALA A 88 1.10 12.91 -0.42
N GLU A 89 2.22 12.32 -0.79
CA GLU A 89 3.45 13.08 -1.03
C GLU A 89 3.35 13.97 -2.27
N GLN A 90 2.80 13.44 -3.37
CA GLN A 90 2.50 14.23 -4.56
C GLN A 90 1.58 15.42 -4.24
N ALA A 91 0.56 15.22 -3.41
CA ALA A 91 -0.35 16.29 -3.00
C ALA A 91 0.38 17.40 -2.23
N LYS A 92 1.31 17.06 -1.32
CA LYS A 92 2.12 18.05 -0.60
C LYS A 92 3.00 18.86 -1.55
N ILE A 93 3.66 18.21 -2.51
CA ILE A 93 4.51 18.87 -3.50
C ILE A 93 3.69 19.84 -4.36
N ASN A 94 2.51 19.40 -4.81
CA ASN A 94 1.60 20.24 -5.59
C ASN A 94 1.17 21.47 -4.79
N ALA A 95 0.72 21.28 -3.54
CA ALA A 95 0.31 22.38 -2.66
C ALA A 95 1.45 23.38 -2.39
N ALA A 96 2.67 22.88 -2.15
CA ALA A 96 3.84 23.74 -1.96
C ALA A 96 4.15 24.55 -3.23
N SER A 97 4.06 23.92 -4.40
CA SER A 97 4.29 24.56 -5.70
C SER A 97 3.24 25.63 -6.00
N GLU A 98 1.96 25.32 -5.77
CA GLU A 98 0.85 26.27 -5.90
C GLU A 98 1.04 27.49 -4.99
N LYS A 99 1.43 27.25 -3.72
CA LYS A 99 1.71 28.32 -2.77
C LYS A 99 2.86 29.21 -3.24
N LEU A 100 3.99 28.62 -3.67
CA LEU A 100 5.14 29.38 -4.16
C LEU A 100 4.78 30.23 -5.39
N ASN A 101 4.03 29.66 -6.33
CA ASN A 101 3.57 30.40 -7.51
C ASN A 101 2.65 31.56 -7.13
N SER A 102 1.74 31.35 -6.17
CA SER A 102 0.86 32.40 -5.66
C SER A 102 1.64 33.52 -4.97
N ASP A 103 2.54 33.18 -4.03
CA ASP A 103 3.38 34.14 -3.31
C ASP A 103 4.24 34.97 -4.28
N ALA A 104 4.82 34.33 -5.29
CA ALA A 104 5.64 34.99 -6.29
C ALA A 104 4.83 35.95 -7.18
N ASN A 105 3.62 35.54 -7.59
CA ASN A 105 2.72 36.43 -8.35
C ASN A 105 2.24 37.62 -7.49
N ILE A 106 1.94 37.41 -6.21
CA ILE A 106 1.63 38.50 -5.27
C ILE A 106 2.82 39.46 -5.15
N ALA A 107 4.04 38.94 -5.02
CA ALA A 107 5.25 39.75 -4.94
C ALA A 107 5.49 40.55 -6.23
N ARG A 108 5.34 39.93 -7.40
CA ARG A 108 5.45 40.61 -8.71
C ARG A 108 4.44 41.76 -8.82
N ASN A 109 3.16 41.51 -8.51
CA ASN A 109 2.12 42.54 -8.56
C ASN A 109 2.45 43.73 -7.64
N LYS A 110 3.00 43.46 -6.44
CA LYS A 110 3.46 44.52 -5.51
C LYS A 110 4.63 45.32 -6.07
N LEU A 111 5.57 44.67 -6.76
CA LEU A 111 6.74 45.33 -7.37
C LEU A 111 6.34 46.19 -8.57
N ASP A 112 5.50 45.66 -9.47
CA ASP A 112 5.02 46.38 -10.66
C ASP A 112 4.17 47.61 -10.29
N SER A 113 3.51 47.59 -9.12
CA SER A 113 2.73 48.73 -8.61
C SER A 113 3.59 49.81 -7.92
N SER A 114 4.91 49.61 -7.78
CA SER A 114 5.79 50.48 -7.00
C SER A 114 6.62 51.41 -7.89
N PRO A 115 6.42 52.75 -7.85
CA PRO A 115 7.08 53.68 -8.78
C PRO A 115 8.60 53.83 -8.57
N ALA A 116 9.17 53.23 -7.52
CA ALA A 116 10.61 53.25 -7.22
C ALA A 116 11.40 52.04 -7.77
N ARG A 117 10.74 51.05 -8.38
CA ARG A 117 11.38 49.86 -8.99
C ARG A 117 10.81 49.64 -10.38
N GLY A 118 11.68 49.38 -11.36
CA GLY A 118 11.26 49.06 -12.73
C GLY A 118 10.45 47.75 -12.82
N PRO A 119 9.80 47.49 -13.97
CA PRO A 119 8.93 46.33 -14.14
C PRO A 119 9.68 45.00 -13.99
N VAL A 120 9.00 43.98 -13.46
CA VAL A 120 9.58 42.63 -13.38
C VAL A 120 9.54 41.96 -14.77
N ASN A 121 10.70 41.65 -15.33
CA ASN A 121 10.79 40.96 -16.63
C ASN A 121 10.51 39.44 -16.50
N GLY A 122 9.66 38.89 -17.38
CA GLY A 122 9.35 37.45 -17.50
C GLY A 122 7.86 37.12 -17.29
N PRO A 123 7.37 36.00 -17.84
CA PRO A 123 5.96 35.63 -17.73
C PRO A 123 5.55 35.34 -16.27
N PRO A 124 4.25 35.48 -15.93
CA PRO A 124 3.70 35.00 -14.66
C PRO A 124 4.11 33.56 -14.41
N LEU A 125 4.39 33.21 -13.15
CA LEU A 125 4.57 31.80 -12.82
C LEU A 125 3.22 31.12 -13.02
N GLY A 126 3.18 30.25 -14.04
CA GLY A 126 1.96 29.52 -14.42
C GLY A 126 1.52 28.59 -13.30
N SER A 127 0.21 28.46 -13.11
CA SER A 127 -0.40 27.49 -12.19
C SER A 127 -0.22 26.02 -12.61
N GLY A 128 0.45 25.78 -13.74
CA GLY A 128 0.51 24.48 -14.41
C GLY A 128 1.67 23.62 -13.91
N MET A 129 1.45 22.87 -12.83
CA MET A 129 1.79 21.45 -12.91
C MET A 129 0.57 20.76 -13.50
N GLU A 130 0.40 20.85 -14.82
CA GLU A 130 -0.55 19.99 -15.53
C GLU A 130 -0.15 18.55 -15.23
N ARG A 131 -1.06 17.82 -14.58
CA ARG A 131 -0.92 16.39 -14.32
C ARG A 131 -0.77 15.67 -15.67
N GLN A 132 0.46 15.44 -16.10
CA GLN A 132 0.70 14.39 -17.08
C GLN A 132 0.50 13.06 -16.36
N GLY A 133 -0.73 12.54 -16.47
CA GLY A 133 -1.06 11.21 -16.02
C GLY A 133 -0.17 10.20 -16.75
N TYR A 134 0.42 9.29 -15.98
CA TYR A 134 0.90 8.00 -16.45
C TYR A 134 -0.02 6.93 -15.87
#